data_AF-A0A931FC32-F1
#
_entry.id   AF-A0A931FC32-F1
#
_cell.length_a   1.000
_cell.length_b   1.000
_cell.length_c   1.000
_cell.angle_alpha   90.00
_cell.angle_beta   90.00
_cell.angle_gamma   90.00
#
_symmetry.space_group_name_H-M   'P 1'
#
loop_
_entity.id
_entity.type
_entity.pdbx_description
1 polymer ?
#
loop_
_entity_poly.entity_id
_entity_poly.type
_entity_poly.pdbx_seq_one_letter_code
_entity_poly.pdbx_strand_id
1 'polypeptide(L)'
;MNYPLLNVFFTTMWVFLWIMWFFLLFRVFTDLFRDDSVSGWGKAGWSVFVLVLPFVGVLVYLIARGKSMGKREVKASEDAEANFRAYVQEAAAGTTPAGTSPADELSKLAELRQHGDITEEEYRRAKDHVLAA
;
A
#
# COMPACT_ATOMS: atom_id res chain seq x y z
N MET A 1 -40.18 15.38 37.83
CA MET A 1 -39.02 14.49 37.99
C MET A 1 -37.82 15.19 37.38
N ASN A 2 -36.91 15.70 38.23
CA ASN A 2 -35.63 16.17 37.74
C ASN A 2 -34.75 14.93 37.57
N TYR A 3 -34.23 14.69 36.36
CA TYR A 3 -33.35 13.56 36.05
C TYR A 3 -31.89 14.02 36.00
N PRO A 4 -31.25 14.28 37.16
CA PRO A 4 -29.89 14.80 37.19
C PRO A 4 -28.88 13.82 36.60
N LEU A 5 -29.09 12.50 36.76
CA LEU A 5 -28.20 11.49 36.19
C LEU A 5 -28.21 11.49 34.65
N LEU A 6 -29.39 11.58 34.04
CA LEU A 6 -29.54 11.67 32.59
C LEU A 6 -28.92 12.97 32.05
N ASN A 7 -29.14 14.08 32.76
CA ASN A 7 -28.58 15.38 32.38
C ASN A 7 -27.05 15.40 32.49
N VAL A 8 -26.48 14.83 33.56
CA VAL A 8 -25.02 14.69 33.74
C VAL A 8 -24.43 13.76 32.68
N PHE A 9 -25.12 12.66 32.35
CA PHE A 9 -24.69 11.76 31.28
C PHE A 9 -24.63 12.48 29.93
N PHE A 10 -25.69 13.19 29.54
CA PHE A 10 -25.71 13.94 28.28
C PHE A 10 -24.72 15.10 28.29
N THR A 11 -24.54 15.78 29.41
CA THR A 11 -23.54 16.85 29.54
C THR A 11 -22.12 16.31 29.42
N THR A 12 -21.80 15.18 30.05
CA THR A 12 -20.50 14.51 29.94
C THR A 12 -20.25 14.00 28.51
N MET A 13 -21.27 13.41 27.89
CA MET A 13 -21.23 12.99 26.48
C MET A 13 -20.98 14.18 25.56
N TRP A 14 -21.70 15.29 25.77
CA TRP A 14 -21.53 16.52 25.01
C TRP A 14 -20.10 17.07 25.17
N VAL A 15 -19.60 17.18 26.41
CA VAL A 15 -18.21 17.60 26.69
C VAL A 15 -17.20 16.68 26.01
N PHE A 16 -17.40 15.36 26.04
CA PHE A 16 -16.55 14.41 25.33
C PHE A 16 -16.57 14.66 23.82
N LEU A 17 -17.76 14.87 23.22
CA LEU A 17 -17.87 15.22 21.80
C LEU A 17 -17.16 16.53 21.48
N TRP A 18 -17.22 17.54 22.35
CA TRP A 18 -16.50 18.80 22.19
C TRP A 18 -14.97 18.60 22.27
N ILE A 19 -14.48 17.80 23.21
CA ILE A 19 -13.05 17.48 23.33
C ILE A 19 -12.58 16.73 22.08
N MET A 20 -13.32 15.70 21.65
CA MET A 20 -13.05 14.95 20.43
C MET A 20 -13.08 15.86 19.19
N TRP A 21 -14.04 16.78 19.13
CA TRP A 21 -14.16 17.79 18.07
C TRP A 21 -12.91 18.67 17.99
N PHE A 22 -12.47 19.24 19.11
CA PHE A 22 -11.24 20.03 19.15
C PHE A 22 -10.01 19.20 18.78
N PHE A 23 -9.91 17.95 19.24
CA PHE A 23 -8.81 17.06 18.87
C PHE A 23 -8.76 16.79 17.37
N LEU A 24 -9.90 16.57 16.72
CA LEU A 24 -9.99 16.42 15.27
C LEU A 24 -9.59 17.71 14.54
N LEU A 25 -10.05 18.86 15.03
CA LEU A 25 -9.68 20.17 14.50
C LEU A 25 -8.17 20.37 14.55
N PHE A 26 -7.53 20.15 15.72
CA PHE A 26 -6.07 20.21 15.84
C PHE A 26 -5.36 19.20 14.95
N ARG A 27 -5.87 17.96 14.82
CA ARG A 27 -5.25 16.95 13.96
C ARG A 27 -5.29 17.34 12.48
N VAL A 28 -6.41 17.89 12.01
CA VAL A 28 -6.55 18.41 10.64
C VAL A 28 -5.61 19.58 10.42
N PHE A 29 -5.48 20.47 11.41
CA PHE A 29 -4.49 21.53 11.39
C PHE A 29 -3.08 21.00 11.20
N THR A 30 -2.64 20.08 12.07
CA THR A 30 -1.29 19.51 12.02
C THR A 30 -1.03 18.79 10.70
N ASP A 31 -2.02 18.09 10.14
CA ASP A 31 -1.92 17.42 8.84
C ASP A 31 -1.76 18.44 7.69
N LEU A 32 -2.52 19.54 7.71
CA LEU A 32 -2.39 20.64 6.75
C LEU A 32 -1.03 21.34 6.86
N PHE A 33 -0.53 21.52 8.08
CA PHE A 33 0.80 22.10 8.30
C PHE A 33 1.91 21.17 7.82
N ARG A 34 1.74 19.85 7.94
CA ARG A 34 2.70 18.82 7.52
C ARG A 34 2.83 18.70 6.00
N ASP A 35 1.85 19.17 5.24
CA ASP A 35 2.00 19.30 3.79
C ASP A 35 2.79 20.57 3.45
N ASP A 36 4.07 20.41 3.17
CA ASP A 36 5.00 21.51 2.83
C ASP A 36 4.82 22.02 1.38
N SER A 37 3.89 21.45 0.61
CA SER A 37 3.59 21.91 -0.75
C SER A 37 2.73 23.19 -0.81
N VAL A 38 2.21 23.67 0.33
CA VAL A 38 1.25 24.78 0.40
C VAL A 38 1.89 26.03 1.03
N SER A 39 1.81 27.17 0.33
CA SER A 39 2.38 28.46 0.77
C SER A 39 1.86 28.92 2.15
N GLY A 40 2.75 29.51 2.95
CA GLY A 40 2.48 29.86 4.36
C GLY A 40 1.33 30.86 4.59
N TRP A 41 1.00 31.68 3.60
CA TRP A 41 -0.14 32.62 3.66
C TRP A 41 -1.48 31.89 3.53
N GLY A 42 -1.52 30.81 2.73
CA GLY A 42 -2.68 29.92 2.64
C GLY A 42 -2.95 29.22 3.97
N LYS A 43 -1.90 28.77 4.68
CA LYS A 43 -2.02 28.10 5.99
C LYS A 43 -2.61 29.03 7.07
N ALA A 44 -2.19 30.29 7.09
CA ALA A 44 -2.70 31.28 8.06
C ALA A 44 -4.18 31.63 7.83
N GLY A 45 -4.57 31.92 6.58
CA GLY A 45 -5.97 32.17 6.22
C GLY A 45 -6.88 30.96 6.46
N TRP A 46 -6.37 29.75 6.18
CA TRP A 46 -7.14 28.54 6.43
C TRP A 46 -7.41 28.32 7.92
N SER A 47 -6.45 28.74 8.76
CA SER A 47 -6.56 28.61 10.21
C SER A 47 -7.65 29.46 10.83
N VAL A 48 -7.76 30.71 10.37
CA VAL A 48 -8.81 31.62 10.85
C VAL A 48 -10.19 31.12 10.39
N PHE A 49 -10.31 30.59 9.18
CA PHE A 49 -11.60 30.15 8.66
C PHE A 49 -12.11 28.85 9.32
N VAL A 50 -11.23 27.88 9.60
CA VAL A 50 -11.61 26.64 10.32
C VAL A 50 -12.01 26.94 11.77
N LEU A 51 -11.42 27.97 12.38
CA LEU A 51 -11.80 28.43 13.72
C LEU A 51 -13.22 29.02 13.76
N VAL A 52 -13.66 29.66 12.67
CA VAL A 52 -14.95 30.37 12.58
C VAL A 52 -16.08 29.47 12.04
N LEU A 53 -15.78 28.47 11.20
CA LEU A 53 -16.78 27.62 10.56
C LEU A 53 -16.56 26.12 10.86
N PRO A 54 -17.12 25.59 11.96
CA PRO A 54 -16.93 24.19 12.36
C PRO A 54 -17.39 23.19 11.29
N PHE A 55 -18.48 23.46 10.55
CA PHE A 55 -18.97 22.59 9.48
C PHE A 55 -17.95 22.34 8.35
N VAL A 56 -17.02 23.26 8.15
CA VAL A 56 -15.99 23.16 7.13
C VAL A 56 -14.93 22.12 7.52
N GLY A 57 -14.69 21.88 8.81
CA GLY A 57 -13.77 20.84 9.28
C GLY A 57 -14.17 19.44 8.81
N VAL A 58 -15.48 19.14 8.81
CA VAL A 58 -16.02 17.88 8.27
C VAL A 58 -15.82 17.80 6.75
N LEU A 59 -16.07 18.91 6.05
CA LEU A 59 -15.96 19.02 4.60
C LEU A 59 -14.49 18.89 4.12
N VAL A 60 -13.56 19.52 4.84
CA VAL A 60 -12.11 19.41 4.60
C VAL A 60 -11.62 18.00 4.90
N TYR A 61 -12.08 17.36 5.98
CA TYR A 61 -11.72 15.98 6.27
C TYR A 61 -12.16 15.01 5.17
N LEU A 62 -13.36 15.20 4.60
CA LEU A 62 -13.83 14.42 3.46
C LEU A 62 -12.99 14.67 2.20
N ILE A 63 -12.59 15.91 1.93
CA ILE A 63 -11.76 16.26 0.76
C ILE A 63 -10.32 15.73 0.93
N ALA A 64 -9.73 15.88 2.12
CA ALA A 64 -8.38 15.40 2.43
C ALA A 64 -8.30 13.87 2.42
N ARG A 65 -9.28 13.20 3.03
CA ARG A 65 -9.29 11.72 3.15
C ARG A 65 -9.82 11.03 1.89
N GLY A 66 -10.63 11.69 1.07
CA GLY A 66 -11.03 11.20 -0.26
C GLY A 66 -9.86 11.18 -1.26
N LYS A 67 -8.94 12.13 -1.15
CA LYS A 67 -7.79 12.27 -2.06
C LYS A 67 -6.64 11.32 -1.77
N SER A 68 -6.54 10.78 -0.54
CA SER A 68 -5.52 9.79 -0.16
C SER A 68 -5.78 8.38 -0.68
N MET A 69 -7.01 8.07 -1.12
CA MET A 69 -7.32 6.77 -1.74
C MET A 69 -6.94 6.78 -3.23
N GLY A 70 -7.37 7.78 -3.99
CA GLY A 70 -7.12 7.83 -5.44
C GLY A 70 -5.63 7.90 -5.83
N LYS A 71 -4.79 8.64 -5.10
CA LYS A 71 -3.37 8.78 -5.47
C LYS A 71 -2.52 7.54 -5.19
N ARG A 72 -2.85 6.75 -4.16
CA ARG A 72 -2.12 5.52 -3.84
C ARG A 72 -2.52 4.39 -4.78
N GLU A 73 -3.77 4.39 -5.21
CA GLU A 73 -4.30 3.39 -6.15
C GLU A 73 -3.80 3.63 -7.56
N VAL A 74 -3.72 4.89 -8.01
CA VAL A 74 -3.09 5.24 -9.31
C VAL A 74 -1.60 4.91 -9.31
N LYS A 75 -0.87 5.24 -8.23
CA LYS A 75 0.55 4.89 -8.16
C LYS A 75 0.78 3.38 -8.08
N ALA A 76 -0.05 2.65 -7.32
CA ALA A 76 0.02 1.20 -7.25
C ALA A 76 -0.40 0.52 -8.57
N SER A 77 -1.34 1.10 -9.33
CA SER A 77 -1.71 0.60 -10.65
C SER A 77 -0.61 0.88 -11.68
N GLU A 78 0.01 2.07 -11.65
CA GLU A 78 1.16 2.41 -12.51
C GLU A 78 2.35 1.49 -12.24
N ASP A 79 2.69 1.26 -10.96
CA ASP A 79 3.79 0.38 -10.57
C ASP A 79 3.46 -1.10 -10.91
N ALA A 80 2.20 -1.53 -10.80
CA ALA A 80 1.76 -2.88 -11.19
C ALA A 80 1.73 -3.10 -12.71
N GLU A 81 1.27 -2.11 -13.49
CA GLU A 81 1.27 -2.15 -14.95
C GLU A 81 2.68 -2.11 -15.54
N ALA A 82 3.62 -1.40 -14.88
CA ALA A 82 5.02 -1.39 -15.27
C ALA A 82 5.66 -2.79 -15.09
N ASN A 83 5.41 -3.43 -13.95
CA ASN A 83 5.90 -4.79 -13.68
C ASN A 83 5.25 -5.83 -14.60
N PHE A 84 3.95 -5.71 -14.88
CA PHE A 84 3.27 -6.62 -15.80
C PHE A 84 3.75 -6.45 -17.25
N ARG A 85 3.96 -5.20 -17.71
CA ARG A 85 4.56 -4.94 -19.03
C ARG A 85 5.98 -5.49 -19.15
N ALA A 86 6.79 -5.35 -18.10
CA ALA A 86 8.14 -5.93 -18.06
C ALA A 86 8.07 -7.46 -18.17
N TYR A 87 7.18 -8.11 -17.41
CA TYR A 87 6.98 -9.56 -17.48
C TYR A 87 6.49 -10.03 -18.85
N VAL A 88 5.53 -9.32 -19.45
CA VAL A 88 5.00 -9.67 -20.78
C VAL A 88 6.02 -9.40 -21.88
N GLN A 89 6.84 -8.34 -21.79
CA GLN A 89 7.93 -8.11 -22.74
C GLN A 89 9.03 -9.15 -22.59
N GLU A 90 9.41 -9.54 -21.38
CA GLU A 90 10.36 -10.64 -21.13
C GLU A 90 9.82 -11.95 -21.72
N ALA A 91 8.53 -12.25 -21.49
CA ALA A 91 7.88 -13.45 -22.01
C ALA A 91 7.64 -13.42 -23.53
N ALA A 92 7.40 -12.25 -24.13
CA ALA A 92 7.07 -12.10 -25.55
C ALA A 92 8.29 -11.80 -26.43
N ALA A 93 9.37 -11.21 -25.89
CA ALA A 93 10.62 -10.95 -26.59
C ALA A 93 11.45 -12.23 -26.83
N GLY A 94 10.97 -13.39 -26.37
CA GLY A 94 11.68 -14.66 -26.57
C GLY A 94 12.97 -14.77 -25.76
N THR A 95 13.17 -13.89 -24.79
CA THR A 95 14.04 -14.13 -23.65
C THR A 95 13.15 -14.47 -22.47
N THR A 96 12.51 -15.62 -22.53
CA THR A 96 12.45 -16.43 -21.33
C THR A 96 13.89 -16.45 -20.80
N PRO A 97 14.25 -15.98 -19.58
CA PRO A 97 15.08 -16.86 -18.81
C PRO A 97 14.19 -18.09 -18.71
N ALA A 98 14.37 -19.03 -19.64
CA ALA A 98 13.92 -20.37 -19.43
C ALA A 98 14.44 -20.66 -18.03
N GLY A 99 13.55 -20.61 -17.02
CA GLY A 99 13.70 -21.48 -15.87
C GLY A 99 13.97 -22.81 -16.55
N THR A 100 15.24 -23.23 -16.45
CA THR A 100 15.92 -24.08 -17.40
C THR A 100 14.92 -25.09 -17.93
N SER A 101 14.65 -25.08 -19.24
CA SER A 101 13.69 -26.01 -19.82
C SER A 101 14.00 -27.39 -19.24
N PRO A 102 13.02 -28.18 -18.76
CA PRO A 102 13.31 -29.49 -18.19
C PRO A 102 14.19 -30.34 -19.11
N ALA A 103 14.09 -30.15 -20.44
CA ALA A 103 14.97 -30.78 -21.41
C ALA A 103 16.45 -30.31 -21.36
N ASP A 104 16.69 -29.03 -21.06
CA ASP A 104 18.02 -28.44 -20.89
C ASP A 104 18.68 -28.81 -19.55
N GLU A 105 17.89 -29.04 -18.49
CA GLU A 105 18.41 -29.59 -17.23
C GLU A 105 18.79 -31.07 -17.38
N LEU A 106 17.95 -31.84 -18.09
CA LEU A 106 18.20 -33.24 -18.38
C LEU A 106 19.45 -33.44 -19.25
N SER A 107 19.72 -32.55 -20.21
CA SER A 107 20.92 -32.63 -21.05
C SER A 107 22.19 -32.35 -20.26
N LYS A 108 22.20 -31.34 -19.38
CA LYS A 108 23.33 -31.06 -18.47
C LYS A 108 23.58 -32.20 -17.49
N LEU A 109 22.53 -32.79 -16.92
CA LEU A 109 22.66 -33.94 -16.02
C LEU A 109 23.28 -35.15 -16.75
N ALA A 110 22.93 -35.37 -18.02
CA ALA A 110 23.52 -36.44 -18.83
C ALA A 110 25.01 -36.20 -19.14
N GLU A 111 25.38 -34.95 -19.37
CA GLU A 111 26.78 -34.55 -19.62
C GLU A 111 27.66 -34.74 -18.37
N LEU A 112 27.18 -34.31 -17.20
CA LEU A 112 27.88 -34.51 -15.91
C LEU A 112 28.10 -35.99 -15.58
N ARG A 113 27.13 -36.84 -15.92
CA ARG A 113 27.27 -38.31 -15.79
C ARG A 113 28.34 -38.85 -16.74
N GLN A 114 28.36 -38.41 -17.99
CA GLN A 114 29.36 -38.86 -18.96
C GLN A 114 30.78 -38.44 -18.57
N HIS A 115 30.91 -37.27 -17.94
CA HIS A 115 32.18 -36.77 -17.41
C HIS A 115 32.62 -37.47 -16.12
N GLY A 116 31.72 -38.21 -15.46
CA GLY A 116 31.98 -38.92 -14.21
C GLY A 116 31.90 -38.03 -12.96
N ASP A 117 31.37 -36.81 -13.09
CA ASP A 117 31.22 -35.85 -11.99
C ASP A 117 30.10 -36.24 -11.03
N ILE A 118 29.14 -37.05 -11.49
CA ILE A 118 28.02 -37.57 -10.69
C ILE A 118 27.86 -39.08 -10.87
N THR A 119 27.43 -39.74 -9.81
CA THR A 119 27.14 -41.19 -9.81
C THR A 119 25.76 -41.49 -10.41
N GLU A 120 25.52 -42.75 -10.80
CA GLU A 120 24.25 -43.18 -11.40
C GLU A 120 23.04 -42.88 -10.50
N GLU A 121 23.22 -43.07 -9.20
CA GLU A 121 22.16 -42.88 -8.21
C GLU A 121 21.83 -41.39 -8.02
N GLU A 122 22.83 -40.52 -8.11
CA GLU A 122 22.65 -39.07 -8.05
C GLU A 122 21.96 -38.55 -9.31
N TYR A 123 22.33 -39.08 -10.48
CA TYR A 123 21.69 -38.77 -11.76
C TYR A 123 20.20 -39.15 -11.76
N ARG A 124 19.84 -40.35 -11.30
CA ARG A 124 18.43 -40.79 -11.22
C ARG A 124 17.60 -39.89 -10.31
N ARG A 125 18.12 -39.57 -9.11
CA ARG A 125 17.43 -38.71 -8.15
C ARG A 125 17.19 -37.29 -8.69
N ALA A 126 18.18 -36.73 -9.38
CA ALA A 126 18.06 -35.41 -10.00
C ALA A 126 17.07 -35.43 -11.19
N LYS A 127 17.14 -36.46 -12.04
CA LYS A 127 16.21 -36.65 -13.16
C LYS A 127 14.74 -36.71 -12.70
N ASP A 128 14.46 -37.46 -11.63
CA ASP A 128 13.09 -37.60 -11.11
C ASP A 128 12.57 -36.28 -10.52
N HIS A 129 13.44 -35.45 -9.94
CA HIS A 129 13.09 -34.13 -9.43
C HIS A 129 12.74 -33.15 -10.58
N VAL A 130 13.50 -33.20 -11.69
CA VAL A 130 13.27 -32.35 -12.86
C VAL A 130 12.00 -32.74 -13.63
N LEU A 131 11.67 -34.04 -13.69
CA LEU A 131 10.46 -34.53 -14.36
C LEU A 131 9.18 -34.36 -13.53
N ALA A 132 9.31 -34.11 -12.22
CA ALA A 132 8.17 -33.91 -11.31
C ALA A 132 7.76 -32.43 -11.16
N ALA A 133 8.54 -31.49 -11.68
CA ALA A 133 8.25 -30.06 -11.74
C ALA A 133 7.44 -29.70 -12.99
#